data_AF-A0AAF6BE43-F1
#
_entry.id   AF-A0AAF6BE43-F1
#
_cell.length_a   1.000
_cell.length_b   1.000
_cell.length_c   1.000
_cell.angle_alpha   90.00
_cell.angle_beta   90.00
_cell.angle_gamma   90.00
#
_symmetry.space_group_name_H-M   'P 1'
#
loop_
_entity.id
_entity.type
_entity.pdbx_description
1 polymer ?
#
loop_
_entity_poly.entity_id
_entity_poly.type
_entity_poly.pdbx_seq_one_letter_code
_entity_poly.pdbx_strand_id
1 'polypeptide(L)'
;MMATASRKPGADNSSSALSSSAQVKIRVGSSYRELACVFTLIFLPVIIFLIHSSSPAPSDPISLQRVEKIEDDPVLPFCEPPLHFLTEHSLLDCAARKARLHERNSRNVASKGKPGPQRLAFCFLSRGHLPHEHLWRRFFHGQEELHSIYVHTHPSFQFPNTSLFYGHQVPSEKVERMSISLVDAMRRLMAYAVLDPEHGSTNSWFIFACEVTIPIRSFSYTYDYLTKSRHSFVESFAPVSRYYSWETLPEFERWRLRKGEVWMALQRRHAAMILGDWSIYFKFRSQCTFGCNPDESYVQTFLDSRVCRF
;
A
#
# COMPACT_ATOMS: atom_id res chain seq x y z
N MET A 1 52.94 50.52 -14.83
CA MET A 1 52.89 51.17 -13.51
C MET A 1 52.69 50.09 -12.46
N MET A 2 53.65 49.96 -11.54
CA MET A 2 53.59 49.46 -10.15
C MET A 2 52.49 48.44 -9.78
N ALA A 3 52.86 47.22 -9.36
CA ALA A 3 53.03 46.82 -7.95
C ALA A 3 51.68 46.40 -7.31
N THR A 4 51.50 45.42 -6.44
CA THR A 4 52.38 44.61 -5.59
C THR A 4 51.52 43.47 -5.01
N ALA A 5 52.17 42.39 -4.62
CA ALA A 5 51.59 41.25 -3.92
C ALA A 5 51.15 41.57 -2.47
N SER A 6 50.19 40.82 -1.95
CA SER A 6 50.17 40.44 -0.54
C SER A 6 49.68 38.99 -0.39
N ARG A 7 50.29 38.27 0.54
CA ARG A 7 50.30 36.81 0.70
C ARG A 7 49.86 36.47 2.12
N LYS A 8 49.22 35.29 2.27
CA LYS A 8 49.11 34.36 3.44
C LYS A 8 47.67 34.11 3.98
N PRO A 9 47.39 32.99 4.71
CA PRO A 9 47.25 31.61 4.20
C PRO A 9 46.07 30.83 4.86
N GLY A 10 45.89 29.54 4.51
CA GLY A 10 45.04 28.57 5.23
C GLY A 10 43.77 28.20 4.45
N ALA A 11 43.77 27.14 3.63
CA ALA A 11 43.55 25.75 4.03
C ALA A 11 42.23 25.55 4.79
N ASP A 12 41.19 25.11 4.06
CA ASP A 12 40.59 23.81 4.33
C ASP A 12 39.76 23.31 3.14
N ASN A 13 40.17 22.15 2.64
CA ASN A 13 39.43 21.33 1.70
C ASN A 13 38.19 20.77 2.41
N SER A 14 37.00 21.11 1.92
CA SER A 14 35.84 20.21 2.08
C SER A 14 35.12 20.08 0.76
N SER A 15 35.26 18.89 0.20
CA SER A 15 34.52 18.34 -0.91
C SER A 15 33.02 18.39 -0.63
N SER A 16 32.29 19.26 -1.33
CA SER A 16 30.84 19.17 -1.41
C SER A 16 30.47 18.02 -2.36
N ALA A 17 30.49 16.81 -1.80
CA ALA A 17 29.89 15.65 -2.43
C ALA A 17 28.41 15.93 -2.69
N LEU A 18 28.03 15.93 -3.97
CA LEU A 18 26.64 15.96 -4.41
C LEU A 18 25.87 14.82 -3.74
N SER A 19 24.97 15.17 -2.82
CA SER A 19 23.95 14.26 -2.31
C SER A 19 22.95 13.99 -3.44
N SER A 20 23.14 12.89 -4.16
CA SER A 20 22.13 12.40 -5.10
C SER A 20 20.95 11.84 -4.31
N SER A 21 19.98 12.69 -4.01
CA SER A 21 18.67 12.26 -3.56
C SER A 21 18.00 11.50 -4.71
N ALA A 22 17.88 10.18 -4.57
CA ALA A 22 17.13 9.36 -5.51
C ALA A 22 15.65 9.79 -5.47
N GLN A 23 15.25 10.63 -6.42
CA GLN A 23 13.88 11.10 -6.57
C GLN A 23 12.97 9.90 -6.91
N VAL A 24 12.03 9.60 -6.01
CA VAL A 24 11.00 8.58 -6.22
C VAL A 24 9.85 9.23 -6.99
N LYS A 25 9.80 8.99 -8.30
CA LYS A 25 8.69 9.47 -9.14
C LYS A 25 7.53 8.48 -9.04
N ILE A 26 6.36 8.92 -8.63
CA ILE A 26 5.10 8.22 -8.90
C ILE A 26 4.61 8.78 -10.24
N ARG A 27 4.25 7.92 -11.19
CA ARG A 27 3.62 8.39 -12.43
C ARG A 27 2.17 8.73 -12.11
N VAL A 28 1.91 9.99 -11.78
CA VAL A 28 0.57 10.55 -11.69
C VAL A 28 0.19 11.06 -13.09
N GLY A 29 -0.59 10.26 -13.79
CA GLY A 29 -1.22 10.58 -15.07
C GLY A 29 -2.38 9.61 -15.25
N SER A 30 -3.39 9.96 -16.06
CA SER A 30 -4.61 9.17 -16.32
C SER A 30 -4.29 7.67 -16.40
N SER A 31 -4.48 6.95 -15.28
CA SER A 31 -3.91 5.64 -15.01
C SER A 31 -4.83 4.51 -15.45
N TYR A 32 -5.95 4.85 -16.10
CA TYR A 32 -6.83 3.86 -16.70
C TYR A 32 -6.10 3.04 -17.77
N ARG A 33 -5.20 3.59 -18.59
CA ARG A 33 -4.62 2.81 -19.71
C ARG A 33 -3.55 1.79 -19.30
N GLU A 34 -2.80 2.01 -18.22
CA GLU A 34 -1.63 1.16 -17.89
C GLU A 34 -2.00 -0.03 -16.98
N LEU A 35 -2.88 0.15 -15.99
CA LEU A 35 -3.44 -0.98 -15.23
C LEU A 35 -4.50 -1.74 -16.05
N ALA A 36 -5.32 -1.05 -16.85
CA ALA A 36 -6.24 -1.73 -17.77
C ALA A 36 -5.53 -2.50 -18.88
N CYS A 37 -4.22 -2.31 -19.09
CA CYS A 37 -3.43 -3.16 -19.98
C CYS A 37 -3.08 -4.53 -19.39
N VAL A 38 -3.28 -4.73 -18.07
CA VAL A 38 -2.95 -5.97 -17.34
C VAL A 38 -4.19 -6.62 -16.70
N PHE A 39 -5.11 -5.82 -16.17
CA PHE A 39 -6.36 -6.28 -15.56
C PHE A 39 -7.55 -5.43 -16.05
N THR A 40 -8.61 -6.03 -16.59
CA THR A 40 -9.84 -5.29 -16.96
C THR A 40 -10.99 -5.58 -16.00
N LEU A 41 -11.88 -4.60 -15.87
CA LEU A 41 -13.18 -4.74 -15.21
C LEU A 41 -14.21 -5.31 -16.19
N ILE A 42 -15.04 -6.26 -15.73
CA ILE A 42 -16.33 -6.51 -16.37
C ILE A 42 -17.30 -5.44 -15.85
N PHE A 43 -17.61 -4.44 -16.67
CA PHE A 43 -18.69 -3.50 -16.39
C PHE A 43 -20.04 -4.22 -16.55
N LEU A 44 -20.54 -4.86 -15.49
CA LEU A 44 -21.95 -5.19 -15.39
C LEU A 44 -22.62 -4.13 -14.49
N PRO A 45 -23.70 -3.45 -14.96
CA PRO A 45 -24.37 -2.42 -14.20
C PRO A 45 -25.24 -3.10 -13.13
N VAL A 46 -24.73 -3.27 -11.92
CA VAL A 46 -25.58 -3.60 -10.76
C VAL A 46 -25.49 -2.43 -9.78
N ILE A 47 -26.21 -1.37 -10.15
CA ILE A 47 -26.61 -0.31 -9.23
C ILE A 47 -28.10 -0.55 -8.91
N ILE A 48 -28.45 -0.27 -7.66
CA ILE A 48 -29.78 -0.04 -7.07
C ILE A 48 -30.36 -1.22 -6.26
N PHE A 49 -30.75 -0.87 -5.01
CA PHE A 49 -31.44 -1.59 -3.93
C PHE A 49 -30.51 -2.44 -3.04
N LEU A 50 -30.31 -2.17 -1.74
CA LEU A 50 -31.28 -1.74 -0.73
C LEU A 50 -30.61 -0.82 0.32
N ILE A 51 -31.12 0.40 0.44
CA ILE A 51 -30.94 1.27 1.61
C ILE A 51 -32.07 0.90 2.57
N HIS A 52 -31.75 0.37 3.75
CA HIS A 52 -32.61 0.51 4.92
C HIS A 52 -31.74 0.91 6.11
N SER A 53 -32.15 2.01 6.70
CA SER A 53 -31.47 2.84 7.68
C SER A 53 -31.34 2.16 9.04
N SER A 54 -30.15 2.20 9.63
CA SER A 54 -29.94 2.04 11.07
C SER A 54 -28.86 3.03 11.51
N SER A 55 -29.27 4.01 12.32
CA SER A 55 -28.38 5.00 12.93
C SER A 55 -27.55 4.36 14.05
N PRO A 56 -26.23 4.59 14.16
CA PRO A 56 -25.51 4.32 15.39
C PRO A 56 -25.47 5.57 16.29
N ALA A 57 -25.56 5.32 17.60
CA ALA A 57 -25.45 6.29 18.67
C ALA A 57 -23.99 6.80 18.84
N PRO A 58 -23.77 7.98 19.45
CA PRO A 58 -22.45 8.58 19.59
C PRO A 58 -21.61 7.85 20.65
N SER A 59 -20.32 7.66 20.37
CA SER A 59 -19.30 7.21 21.32
C SER A 59 -18.44 8.39 21.78
N ASP A 60 -18.12 8.40 23.08
CA ASP A 60 -17.39 9.46 23.77
C ASP A 60 -15.98 9.76 23.23
N PRO A 61 -15.48 11.01 23.37
CA PRO A 61 -14.18 11.42 22.86
C PRO A 61 -13.02 10.83 23.67
N ILE A 62 -12.11 10.13 22.98
CA ILE A 62 -10.84 9.65 23.54
C ILE A 62 -9.85 10.83 23.59
N SER A 63 -9.29 11.09 24.77
CA SER A 63 -8.28 12.12 25.03
C SER A 63 -6.95 11.77 24.34
N LEU A 64 -6.48 12.69 23.48
CA LEU A 64 -5.19 12.63 22.79
C LEU A 64 -4.06 12.85 23.79
N GLN A 65 -3.39 11.77 24.21
CA GLN A 65 -2.10 11.89 24.88
C GLN A 65 -0.97 12.06 23.86
N ARG A 66 -0.10 13.01 24.17
CA ARG A 66 1.09 13.46 23.45
C ARG A 66 2.02 12.27 23.16
N VAL A 67 2.27 11.99 21.89
CA VAL A 67 3.26 10.99 21.45
C VAL A 67 4.65 11.48 21.84
N GLU A 68 5.21 10.89 22.89
CA GLU A 68 6.62 11.03 23.21
C GLU A 68 7.50 10.29 22.20
N LYS A 69 8.69 10.83 22.03
CA LYS A 69 9.69 10.50 21.03
C LYS A 69 10.16 9.06 21.23
N ILE A 70 9.96 8.19 20.23
CA ILE A 70 10.45 6.81 20.25
C ILE A 70 11.98 6.84 20.10
N GLU A 71 12.69 6.58 21.18
CA GLU A 71 14.11 6.24 21.18
C GLU A 71 14.32 4.86 20.52
N ASP A 72 15.45 4.71 19.81
CA ASP A 72 15.86 3.47 19.16
C ASP A 72 16.12 2.39 20.21
N ASP A 73 15.21 1.43 20.35
CA ASP A 73 15.41 0.23 21.18
C ASP A 73 15.83 -0.97 20.32
N PRO A 74 16.88 -1.73 20.69
CA PRO A 74 17.45 -2.79 19.87
C PRO A 74 16.72 -4.12 20.09
N VAL A 75 16.44 -4.82 18.98
CA VAL A 75 15.88 -6.19 18.89
C VAL A 75 14.41 -6.31 19.32
N LEU A 76 13.51 -6.42 18.33
CA LEU A 76 12.08 -6.72 18.54
C LEU A 76 11.86 -8.22 18.75
N PRO A 77 11.29 -8.67 19.89
CA PRO A 77 10.94 -10.08 20.10
C PRO A 77 9.57 -10.50 19.53
N PHE A 78 8.80 -9.63 18.87
CA PHE A 78 7.35 -9.84 18.72
C PHE A 78 6.77 -9.79 17.30
N CYS A 79 7.59 -9.79 16.25
CA CYS A 79 7.07 -9.85 14.88
C CYS A 79 7.08 -11.28 14.28
N GLU A 80 7.32 -12.29 15.12
CA GLU A 80 7.30 -13.69 14.73
C GLU A 80 5.88 -14.28 14.88
N PRO A 81 5.55 -15.32 14.10
CA PRO A 81 4.26 -16.01 14.22
C PRO A 81 3.97 -16.46 15.67
N PRO A 82 2.69 -16.54 16.07
CA PRO A 82 1.51 -16.48 15.21
C PRO A 82 0.97 -15.06 15.05
N LEU A 83 0.94 -14.56 13.80
CA LEU A 83 0.55 -13.19 13.47
C LEU A 83 -0.89 -12.85 13.89
N HIS A 84 -1.76 -13.84 13.96
CA HIS A 84 -3.18 -13.68 14.31
C HIS A 84 -3.42 -13.31 15.78
N PHE A 85 -2.41 -13.42 16.65
CA PHE A 85 -2.50 -12.96 18.04
C PHE A 85 -2.13 -11.48 18.21
N LEU A 86 -1.59 -10.84 17.17
CA LEU A 86 -1.24 -9.42 17.23
C LEU A 86 -2.49 -8.55 17.12
N THR A 87 -2.51 -7.47 17.89
CA THR A 87 -3.45 -6.37 17.63
C THR A 87 -3.19 -5.79 16.23
N GLU A 88 -4.19 -5.17 15.62
CA GLU A 88 -4.01 -4.54 14.31
C GLU A 88 -2.87 -3.52 14.33
N HIS A 89 -2.79 -2.71 15.38
CA HIS A 89 -1.72 -1.73 15.53
C HIS A 89 -0.34 -2.41 15.53
N SER A 90 -0.15 -3.44 16.35
CA SER A 90 1.11 -4.20 16.43
C SER A 90 1.46 -4.89 15.11
N LEU A 91 0.47 -5.47 14.42
CA LEU A 91 0.62 -6.11 13.12
C LEU A 91 1.15 -5.13 12.06
N LEU A 92 0.49 -3.98 11.91
CA LEU A 92 0.85 -2.97 10.92
C LEU A 92 2.23 -2.36 11.22
N ASP A 93 2.53 -2.10 12.49
CA ASP A 93 3.83 -1.58 12.93
C ASP A 93 4.98 -2.57 12.67
N CYS A 94 4.77 -3.84 13.01
CA CYS A 94 5.73 -4.91 12.72
C CYS A 94 5.98 -5.01 11.21
N ALA A 95 4.93 -5.03 10.40
CA ALA A 95 5.05 -5.09 8.95
C ALA A 95 5.79 -3.87 8.39
N ALA A 96 5.46 -2.66 8.83
CA ALA A 96 6.13 -1.44 8.41
C ALA A 96 7.64 -1.48 8.72
N ARG A 97 8.03 -1.89 9.92
CA ARG A 97 9.44 -2.03 10.33
C ARG A 97 10.16 -3.11 9.52
N LYS A 98 9.57 -4.30 9.37
CA LYS A 98 10.15 -5.41 8.58
C LYS A 98 10.36 -5.00 7.11
N ALA A 99 9.38 -4.32 6.51
CA ALA A 99 9.49 -3.85 5.14
C ALA A 99 10.57 -2.75 4.96
N ARG A 100 10.70 -1.81 5.92
CA ARG A 100 11.76 -0.78 5.91
C ARG A 100 13.15 -1.39 6.07
N LEU A 101 13.31 -2.37 6.98
CA LEU A 101 14.57 -3.08 7.17
C LEU A 101 14.97 -3.85 5.90
N HIS A 102 14.01 -4.55 5.28
CA HIS A 102 14.23 -5.24 4.02
C HIS A 102 14.73 -4.30 2.92
N GLU A 103 14.10 -3.12 2.77
CA GLU A 103 14.50 -2.11 1.80
C GLU A 103 15.93 -1.59 2.07
N ARG A 104 16.27 -1.31 3.33
CA ARG A 104 17.63 -0.89 3.73
C ARG A 104 18.67 -1.95 3.36
N ASN A 105 18.39 -3.20 3.67
CA ASN A 105 19.28 -4.33 3.35
C ASN A 105 19.41 -4.55 1.84
N SER A 106 18.30 -4.44 1.10
CA SER A 106 18.28 -4.61 -0.35
C SER A 106 19.12 -3.56 -1.07
N ARG A 107 19.11 -2.30 -0.62
CA ARG A 107 19.99 -1.25 -1.17
C ARG A 107 21.47 -1.55 -0.94
N ASN A 108 21.82 -2.10 0.21
CA ASN A 108 23.19 -2.51 0.54
C ASN A 108 23.65 -3.74 -0.28
N VAL A 109 22.73 -4.59 -0.72
CA VAL A 109 23.02 -5.76 -1.56
C VAL A 109 23.05 -5.39 -3.04
N ALA A 110 22.18 -4.49 -3.49
CA ALA A 110 22.14 -4.00 -4.88
C ALA A 110 23.44 -3.29 -5.30
N SER A 111 24.17 -2.69 -4.35
CA SER A 111 25.51 -2.15 -4.60
C SER A 111 26.58 -3.23 -4.78
N LYS A 112 26.27 -4.51 -4.50
CA LYS A 112 27.20 -5.65 -4.52
C LYS A 112 26.83 -6.75 -5.54
N GLY A 113 25.71 -6.67 -6.26
CA GLY A 113 25.35 -7.69 -7.27
C GLY A 113 23.88 -7.70 -7.74
N LYS A 114 23.48 -8.78 -8.43
CA LYS A 114 22.11 -8.98 -8.94
C LYS A 114 21.08 -9.03 -7.79
N PRO A 115 19.89 -8.43 -7.96
CA PRO A 115 18.82 -8.54 -6.98
C PRO A 115 18.38 -10.02 -6.82
N GLY A 116 18.04 -10.39 -5.59
CA GLY A 116 17.54 -11.73 -5.25
C GLY A 116 16.15 -12.04 -5.85
N PRO A 117 15.60 -13.23 -5.58
CA PRO A 117 14.30 -13.63 -6.10
C PRO A 117 13.19 -12.64 -5.68
N GLN A 118 12.33 -12.30 -6.64
CA GLN A 118 11.22 -11.37 -6.47
C GLN A 118 9.91 -12.11 -6.67
N ARG A 119 8.94 -11.86 -5.78
CA ARG A 119 7.59 -12.40 -5.88
C ARG A 119 6.55 -11.29 -5.96
N LEU A 120 5.47 -11.58 -6.69
CA LEU A 120 4.27 -10.76 -6.73
C LEU A 120 3.27 -11.25 -5.67
N ALA A 121 3.00 -10.46 -4.64
CA ALA A 121 1.93 -10.73 -3.68
C ALA A 121 0.59 -10.25 -4.25
N PHE A 122 -0.32 -11.18 -4.51
CA PHE A 122 -1.69 -10.87 -4.92
C PHE A 122 -2.58 -10.78 -3.69
N CYS A 123 -3.09 -9.57 -3.45
CA CYS A 123 -3.94 -9.20 -2.33
C CYS A 123 -5.39 -9.10 -2.80
N PHE A 124 -6.18 -10.16 -2.60
CA PHE A 124 -7.57 -10.23 -3.00
C PHE A 124 -8.50 -9.69 -1.91
N LEU A 125 -9.34 -8.72 -2.26
CA LEU A 125 -10.45 -8.23 -1.45
C LEU A 125 -11.76 -8.75 -2.03
N SER A 126 -12.48 -9.56 -1.28
CA SER A 126 -13.75 -10.13 -1.73
C SER A 126 -14.75 -10.14 -0.57
N ARG A 127 -16.05 -10.17 -0.86
CA ARG A 127 -17.05 -10.52 0.16
C ARG A 127 -17.21 -12.02 0.30
N GLY A 128 -16.90 -12.79 -0.75
CA GLY A 128 -17.04 -14.24 -0.75
C GLY A 128 -16.34 -14.89 -1.94
N HIS A 129 -17.08 -15.69 -2.71
CA HIS A 129 -16.54 -16.38 -3.88
C HIS A 129 -15.92 -15.42 -4.90
N LEU A 130 -14.81 -15.84 -5.51
CA LEU A 130 -14.17 -15.14 -6.62
C LEU A 130 -14.60 -15.81 -7.95
N PRO A 131 -15.62 -15.28 -8.65
CA PRO A 131 -16.33 -15.98 -9.73
C PRO A 131 -15.43 -16.35 -10.93
N HIS A 132 -14.31 -15.64 -11.12
CA HIS A 132 -13.36 -15.88 -12.20
C HIS A 132 -12.14 -16.72 -11.78
N GLU A 133 -12.27 -17.56 -10.74
CA GLU A 133 -11.19 -18.42 -10.23
C GLU A 133 -10.50 -19.24 -11.32
N HIS A 134 -11.24 -19.75 -12.32
CA HIS A 134 -10.66 -20.53 -13.42
C HIS A 134 -9.66 -19.73 -14.26
N LEU A 135 -9.85 -18.41 -14.42
CA LEU A 135 -8.87 -17.54 -15.11
C LEU A 135 -7.64 -17.33 -14.24
N TRP A 136 -7.82 -17.14 -12.94
CA TRP A 136 -6.72 -17.01 -11.98
C TRP A 136 -5.88 -18.29 -11.91
N ARG A 137 -6.49 -19.48 -11.91
CA ARG A 137 -5.77 -20.76 -12.02
C ARG A 137 -4.91 -20.83 -13.26
N ARG A 138 -5.48 -20.50 -14.42
CA ARG A 138 -4.73 -20.47 -15.68
C ARG A 138 -3.60 -19.45 -15.68
N PHE A 139 -3.82 -18.30 -15.02
CA PHE A 139 -2.81 -17.26 -14.90
C PHE A 139 -1.64 -17.69 -14.01
N PHE A 140 -1.91 -18.33 -12.88
CA PHE A 140 -0.87 -18.75 -11.92
C PHE A 140 -0.18 -20.08 -12.25
N HIS A 141 -0.78 -20.91 -13.11
CA HIS A 141 -0.29 -22.24 -13.42
C HIS A 141 1.19 -22.27 -13.86
N GLY A 142 2.02 -22.99 -13.11
CA GLY A 142 3.46 -23.15 -13.39
C GLY A 142 4.30 -21.93 -13.03
N GLN A 143 3.78 -21.04 -12.17
CA GLN A 143 4.42 -19.80 -11.72
C GLN A 143 4.47 -19.71 -10.18
N GLU A 144 4.32 -20.83 -9.47
CA GLU A 144 4.16 -20.93 -8.01
C GLU A 144 5.32 -20.26 -7.26
N GLU A 145 6.53 -20.33 -7.81
CA GLU A 145 7.73 -19.70 -7.21
C GLU A 145 7.81 -18.18 -7.36
N LEU A 146 6.94 -17.57 -8.18
CA LEU A 146 7.00 -16.15 -8.52
C LEU A 146 5.85 -15.32 -7.95
N HIS A 147 4.94 -15.94 -7.21
CA HIS A 147 3.81 -15.25 -6.60
C HIS A 147 3.44 -15.82 -5.24
N SER A 148 2.59 -15.07 -4.55
CA SER A 148 1.93 -15.48 -3.30
C SER A 148 0.52 -14.91 -3.31
N ILE A 149 -0.41 -15.56 -2.60
CA ILE A 149 -1.83 -15.22 -2.60
C ILE A 149 -2.27 -14.96 -1.16
N TYR A 150 -2.92 -13.81 -0.94
CA TYR A 150 -3.53 -13.42 0.32
C TYR A 150 -4.95 -12.93 0.05
N VAL A 151 -5.91 -13.40 0.83
CA VAL A 151 -7.32 -13.12 0.59
C VAL A 151 -7.97 -12.59 1.85
N HIS A 152 -8.70 -11.48 1.72
CA HIS A 152 -9.54 -10.94 2.78
C HIS A 152 -11.00 -11.06 2.33
N THR A 153 -11.81 -11.73 3.13
CA THR A 153 -13.21 -12.07 2.84
C THR A 153 -14.18 -11.46 3.85
N HIS A 154 -15.49 -11.66 3.67
CA HIS A 154 -16.39 -11.54 4.82
C HIS A 154 -15.98 -12.56 5.91
N PRO A 155 -16.02 -12.22 7.22
CA PRO A 155 -15.53 -13.11 8.28
C PRO A 155 -16.24 -14.46 8.36
N SER A 156 -17.51 -14.52 7.94
CA SER A 156 -18.30 -15.75 7.93
C SER A 156 -18.11 -16.61 6.68
N PHE A 157 -17.30 -16.16 5.72
CA PHE A 157 -17.09 -16.86 4.45
C PHE A 157 -15.80 -17.69 4.51
N GLN A 158 -15.87 -18.92 4.00
CA GLN A 158 -14.72 -19.78 3.81
C GLN A 158 -14.75 -20.39 2.41
N PHE A 159 -13.58 -20.49 1.79
CA PHE A 159 -13.47 -21.21 0.52
C PHE A 159 -13.58 -22.73 0.74
N PRO A 160 -14.15 -23.49 -0.21
CA PRO A 160 -14.05 -24.94 -0.20
C PRO A 160 -12.60 -25.38 -0.42
N ASN A 161 -12.21 -26.55 0.11
CA ASN A 161 -10.85 -27.09 -0.02
C ASN A 161 -10.38 -27.30 -1.48
N THR A 162 -11.32 -27.37 -2.42
CA THR A 162 -11.02 -27.46 -3.86
C THR A 162 -10.65 -26.11 -4.46
N SER A 163 -10.91 -24.98 -3.80
CA SER A 163 -10.65 -23.63 -4.34
C SER A 163 -9.18 -23.28 -4.37
N LEU A 164 -8.76 -22.51 -5.37
CA LEU A 164 -7.42 -21.91 -5.47
C LEU A 164 -7.10 -21.02 -4.26
N PHE A 165 -8.14 -20.43 -3.65
CA PHE A 165 -8.01 -19.48 -2.56
C PHE A 165 -8.14 -20.14 -1.18
N TYR A 166 -8.32 -21.46 -1.13
CA TYR A 166 -8.36 -22.20 0.12
C TYR A 166 -7.03 -22.09 0.87
N GLY A 167 -7.08 -21.83 2.18
CA GLY A 167 -5.88 -21.67 3.01
C GLY A 167 -5.13 -20.34 2.82
N HIS A 168 -5.55 -19.48 1.88
CA HIS A 168 -4.95 -18.17 1.64
C HIS A 168 -5.67 -17.02 2.35
N GLN A 169 -6.72 -17.31 3.12
CA GLN A 169 -7.48 -16.31 3.86
C GLN A 169 -6.68 -15.77 5.05
N VAL A 170 -6.51 -14.45 5.13
CA VAL A 170 -6.01 -13.78 6.32
C VAL A 170 -7.17 -13.59 7.32
N PRO A 171 -6.91 -13.46 8.63
CA PRO A 171 -7.92 -13.02 9.59
C PRO A 171 -8.63 -11.77 9.08
N SER A 172 -9.91 -11.91 8.76
CA SER A 172 -10.69 -10.90 8.04
C SER A 172 -11.72 -10.26 8.95
N GLU A 173 -12.05 -9.00 8.67
CA GLU A 173 -13.09 -8.25 9.38
C GLU A 173 -14.21 -7.80 8.43
N LYS A 174 -15.32 -7.30 8.98
CA LYS A 174 -16.41 -6.78 8.15
C LYS A 174 -15.93 -5.50 7.45
N VAL A 175 -16.19 -5.43 6.14
CA VAL A 175 -15.85 -4.27 5.30
C VAL A 175 -17.11 -3.67 4.72
N GLU A 176 -17.15 -2.34 4.70
CA GLU A 176 -18.23 -1.56 4.10
C GLU A 176 -17.68 -0.67 2.98
N ARG A 177 -18.52 -0.39 1.98
CA ARG A 177 -18.15 0.48 0.86
C ARG A 177 -18.04 1.92 1.34
N MET A 178 -17.11 2.70 0.77
CA MET A 178 -16.91 4.11 1.12
C MET A 178 -16.55 4.31 2.60
N SER A 179 -15.89 3.32 3.20
CA SER A 179 -15.57 3.28 4.62
C SER A 179 -14.09 3.00 4.84
N ILE A 180 -13.57 3.50 5.96
CA ILE A 180 -12.19 3.25 6.40
C ILE A 180 -11.91 1.75 6.58
N SER A 181 -12.95 0.95 6.83
CA SER A 181 -12.83 -0.52 6.95
C SER A 181 -12.23 -1.18 5.70
N LEU A 182 -12.45 -0.65 4.49
CA LEU A 182 -11.78 -1.16 3.28
C LEU A 182 -10.27 -0.85 3.31
N VAL A 183 -9.89 0.33 3.80
CA VAL A 183 -8.48 0.70 4.00
C VAL A 183 -7.83 -0.21 5.04
N ASP A 184 -8.54 -0.52 6.13
CA ASP A 184 -8.07 -1.44 7.17
C ASP A 184 -7.79 -2.83 6.57
N ALA A 185 -8.73 -3.37 5.79
CA ALA A 185 -8.56 -4.63 5.08
C ALA A 185 -7.38 -4.62 4.08
N MET A 186 -7.18 -3.51 3.35
CA MET A 186 -6.05 -3.35 2.44
C MET A 186 -4.70 -3.34 3.18
N ARG A 187 -4.61 -2.58 4.27
CA ARG A 187 -3.41 -2.52 5.12
C ARG A 187 -3.13 -3.88 5.76
N ARG A 188 -4.17 -4.58 6.19
CA ARG A 188 -4.06 -5.95 6.74
C ARG A 188 -3.50 -6.93 5.71
N LEU A 189 -4.02 -6.96 4.49
CA LEU A 189 -3.48 -7.80 3.41
C LEU A 189 -2.01 -7.53 3.14
N MET A 190 -1.61 -6.25 3.05
CA MET A 190 -0.20 -5.88 2.88
C MET A 190 0.65 -6.34 4.07
N ALA A 191 0.15 -6.20 5.30
CA ALA A 191 0.90 -6.57 6.50
C ALA A 191 1.15 -8.07 6.56
N TYR A 192 0.12 -8.90 6.32
CA TYR A 192 0.27 -10.35 6.23
C TYR A 192 1.24 -10.75 5.11
N ALA A 193 1.14 -10.12 3.94
CA ALA A 193 2.05 -10.38 2.82
C ALA A 193 3.51 -9.98 3.09
N VAL A 194 3.75 -8.96 3.92
CA VAL A 194 5.10 -8.57 4.35
C VAL A 194 5.64 -9.50 5.44
N LEU A 195 4.78 -9.89 6.38
CA LEU A 195 5.17 -10.65 7.56
C LEU A 195 5.23 -12.15 7.31
N ASP A 196 4.65 -12.64 6.23
CA ASP A 196 4.69 -14.02 5.78
C ASP A 196 6.08 -14.65 6.00
N PRO A 197 6.18 -15.72 6.81
CA PRO A 197 7.46 -16.38 7.12
C PRO A 197 8.18 -16.94 5.89
N GLU A 198 7.41 -17.42 4.91
CA GLU A 198 7.92 -18.13 3.74
C GLU A 198 8.19 -17.15 2.58
N HIS A 199 7.22 -16.29 2.28
CA HIS A 199 7.26 -15.44 1.10
C HIS A 199 7.57 -13.97 1.42
N GLY A 200 7.41 -13.56 2.67
CA GLY A 200 7.44 -12.16 3.10
C GLY A 200 8.82 -11.50 3.01
N SER A 201 9.90 -12.23 2.76
CA SER A 201 11.20 -11.66 2.38
C SER A 201 11.35 -11.43 0.87
N THR A 202 10.56 -12.11 0.04
CA THR A 202 10.68 -12.07 -1.43
C THR A 202 9.55 -11.32 -2.12
N ASN A 203 8.41 -11.10 -1.45
CA ASN A 203 7.28 -10.31 -1.96
C ASN A 203 7.71 -8.86 -2.25
N SER A 204 8.06 -8.53 -3.50
CA SER A 204 8.56 -7.19 -3.87
C SER A 204 7.46 -6.28 -4.39
N TRP A 205 6.34 -6.85 -4.81
CA TRP A 205 5.15 -6.16 -5.30
C TRP A 205 3.88 -6.64 -4.60
N PHE A 206 2.91 -5.72 -4.44
CA PHE A 206 1.62 -5.93 -3.81
C PHE A 206 0.54 -5.47 -4.80
N ILE A 207 -0.24 -6.42 -5.33
CA ILE A 207 -1.23 -6.20 -6.38
C ILE A 207 -2.62 -6.42 -5.79
N PHE A 208 -3.48 -5.41 -5.87
CA PHE A 208 -4.84 -5.50 -5.37
C PHE A 208 -5.82 -5.94 -6.46
N ALA A 209 -6.62 -6.96 -6.14
CA ALA A 209 -7.66 -7.51 -6.99
C ALA A 209 -8.94 -7.77 -6.18
N CYS A 210 -10.08 -7.87 -6.85
CA CYS A 210 -11.37 -8.19 -6.23
C CYS A 210 -12.23 -9.09 -7.11
N GLU A 211 -13.51 -9.30 -6.75
CA GLU A 211 -14.40 -10.26 -7.44
C GLU A 211 -14.57 -9.97 -8.93
N VAL A 212 -14.39 -8.72 -9.35
CA VAL A 212 -14.56 -8.25 -10.73
C VAL A 212 -13.24 -8.11 -11.49
N THR A 213 -12.10 -8.47 -10.88
CA THR A 213 -10.78 -8.36 -11.49
C THR A 213 -10.43 -9.66 -12.23
N ILE A 214 -10.03 -9.53 -13.49
CA ILE A 214 -9.50 -10.65 -14.29
C ILE A 214 -8.16 -10.27 -14.93
N PRO A 215 -7.19 -11.19 -15.01
CA PRO A 215 -5.97 -10.96 -15.77
C PRO A 215 -6.26 -11.01 -17.27
N ILE A 216 -5.73 -10.04 -18.02
CA ILE A 216 -5.85 -9.98 -19.50
C ILE A 216 -4.52 -10.17 -20.22
N ARG A 217 -3.43 -10.31 -19.47
CA ARG A 217 -2.09 -10.66 -19.98
C ARG A 217 -1.61 -11.93 -19.30
N SER A 218 -0.60 -12.57 -19.89
CA SER A 218 0.04 -13.71 -19.24
C SER A 218 0.75 -13.29 -17.95
N PHE A 219 0.97 -14.26 -17.05
CA PHE A 219 1.74 -14.02 -15.85
C PHE A 219 3.15 -13.53 -16.16
N SER A 220 3.85 -14.18 -17.09
CA SER A 220 5.21 -13.78 -17.49
C SER A 220 5.27 -12.32 -17.97
N TYR A 221 4.30 -11.87 -18.78
CA TYR A 221 4.22 -10.47 -19.19
C TYR A 221 4.02 -9.53 -17.99
N THR A 222 3.08 -9.87 -17.11
CA THR A 222 2.75 -9.07 -15.92
C THR A 222 3.93 -8.97 -14.97
N TYR A 223 4.58 -10.10 -14.70
CA TYR A 223 5.77 -10.21 -13.87
C TYR A 223 6.91 -9.36 -14.42
N ASP A 224 7.21 -9.49 -15.71
CA ASP A 224 8.25 -8.69 -16.35
C ASP A 224 7.93 -7.19 -16.33
N TYR A 225 6.69 -6.81 -16.63
CA TYR A 225 6.26 -5.41 -16.63
C TYR A 225 6.42 -4.78 -15.24
N LEU A 226 5.94 -5.45 -14.19
CA LEU A 226 6.04 -4.96 -12.83
C LEU A 226 7.48 -4.98 -12.33
N THR A 227 8.18 -6.11 -12.37
CA THR A 227 9.52 -6.24 -11.78
C THR A 227 10.58 -5.38 -12.47
N LYS A 228 10.39 -5.02 -13.74
CA LYS A 228 11.27 -4.07 -14.47
C LYS A 228 10.86 -2.60 -14.27
N SER A 229 9.68 -2.32 -13.71
CA SER A 229 9.21 -0.96 -13.45
C SER A 229 9.91 -0.32 -12.25
N ARG A 230 10.24 0.97 -12.38
CA ARG A 230 10.73 1.80 -11.26
C ARG A 230 9.62 2.48 -10.48
N HIS A 231 8.37 2.39 -10.95
CA HIS A 231 7.22 3.13 -10.44
C HIS A 231 6.15 2.18 -9.93
N SER A 232 5.54 2.53 -8.80
CA SER A 232 4.24 1.95 -8.45
C SER A 232 3.12 2.60 -9.22
N PHE A 233 2.02 1.86 -9.33
CA PHE A 233 0.87 2.25 -10.13
C PHE A 233 -0.32 2.44 -9.20
N VAL A 234 -0.70 3.69 -9.02
CA VAL A 234 -1.81 4.15 -8.18
C VAL A 234 -2.50 5.24 -8.98
N GLU A 235 -3.79 5.07 -9.26
CA GLU A 235 -4.54 6.16 -9.88
C GLU A 235 -4.68 7.31 -8.89
N SER A 236 -4.45 8.53 -9.36
CA SER A 236 -4.54 9.73 -8.52
C SER A 236 -4.95 10.93 -9.38
N PHE A 237 -6.06 11.55 -9.01
CA PHE A 237 -6.59 12.75 -9.62
C PHE A 237 -7.15 13.71 -8.55
N ALA A 238 -7.27 14.99 -8.89
CA ALA A 238 -7.90 15.97 -8.02
C ALA A 238 -9.41 15.69 -7.93
N PRO A 239 -10.01 15.56 -6.73
CA PRO A 239 -11.43 15.32 -6.60
C PRO A 239 -12.26 16.56 -6.92
N VAL A 240 -13.56 16.33 -7.17
CA VAL A 240 -14.54 17.43 -7.31
C VAL A 240 -14.90 18.05 -5.95
N SER A 241 -15.46 19.26 -5.97
CA SER A 241 -15.73 20.09 -4.78
C SER A 241 -16.42 19.37 -3.62
N ARG A 242 -17.34 18.43 -3.92
CA ARG A 242 -18.12 17.70 -2.90
C ARG A 242 -17.27 16.88 -1.92
N TYR A 243 -16.07 16.46 -2.32
CA TYR A 243 -15.19 15.61 -1.51
C TYR A 243 -14.34 16.39 -0.51
N TYR A 244 -14.40 17.72 -0.54
CA TYR A 244 -13.64 18.60 0.35
C TYR A 244 -14.44 19.04 1.60
N SER A 245 -15.53 18.34 1.92
CA SER A 245 -16.48 18.69 2.99
C SER A 245 -16.02 18.34 4.41
N TRP A 246 -14.72 18.17 4.63
CA TRP A 246 -14.16 17.69 5.90
C TRP A 246 -12.84 18.40 6.24
N GLU A 247 -12.47 18.36 7.52
CA GLU A 247 -11.26 19.04 8.02
C GLU A 247 -10.02 18.18 7.77
N THR A 248 -9.04 18.72 7.04
CA THR A 248 -7.82 18.00 6.63
C THR A 248 -6.57 18.50 7.36
N LEU A 249 -6.61 19.71 7.91
CA LEU A 249 -5.50 20.27 8.68
C LEU A 249 -5.46 19.66 10.10
N PRO A 250 -4.29 19.69 10.75
CA PRO A 250 -2.97 20.11 10.24
C PRO A 250 -2.23 19.06 9.38
N GLU A 251 -2.77 17.85 9.22
CA GLU A 251 -2.06 16.71 8.64
C GLU A 251 -1.75 16.90 7.15
N PHE A 252 -2.68 17.50 6.40
CA PHE A 252 -2.42 17.88 5.02
C PHE A 252 -3.31 19.03 4.54
N GLU A 253 -2.74 19.82 3.64
CA GLU A 253 -3.46 20.88 2.95
C GLU A 253 -4.60 20.31 2.12
N ARG A 254 -5.77 20.96 2.16
CA ARG A 254 -6.98 20.51 1.46
C ARG A 254 -6.73 20.25 -0.03
N TRP A 255 -5.94 21.09 -0.70
CA TRP A 255 -5.63 20.96 -2.14
C TRP A 255 -4.78 19.72 -2.48
N ARG A 256 -4.14 19.08 -1.49
CA ARG A 256 -3.42 17.81 -1.64
C ARG A 256 -4.34 16.59 -1.60
N LEU A 257 -5.63 16.76 -1.31
CA LEU A 257 -6.59 15.68 -1.39
C LEU A 257 -6.60 15.10 -2.81
N ARG A 258 -6.40 13.79 -2.91
CA ARG A 258 -6.46 13.02 -4.16
C ARG A 258 -7.51 11.94 -4.05
N LYS A 259 -8.07 11.59 -5.20
CA LYS A 259 -8.97 10.45 -5.38
C LYS A 259 -8.41 9.52 -6.45
N GLY A 260 -8.77 8.24 -6.39
CA GLY A 260 -8.46 7.24 -7.40
C GLY A 260 -9.23 5.95 -7.13
N GLU A 261 -8.82 4.89 -7.81
CA GLU A 261 -9.37 3.56 -7.59
C GLU A 261 -8.58 2.77 -6.54
N VAL A 262 -9.22 1.74 -5.99
CA VAL A 262 -8.60 0.79 -5.05
C VAL A 262 -7.69 -0.24 -5.74
N TRP A 263 -7.77 -0.37 -7.07
CA TRP A 263 -6.87 -1.21 -7.85
C TRP A 263 -5.50 -0.55 -7.97
N MET A 264 -4.49 -1.20 -7.41
CA MET A 264 -3.14 -0.66 -7.36
C MET A 264 -2.10 -1.77 -7.40
N ALA A 265 -0.91 -1.42 -7.91
CA ALA A 265 0.28 -2.26 -7.86
C ALA A 265 1.42 -1.50 -7.20
N LEU A 266 1.74 -1.88 -5.97
CA LEU A 266 2.69 -1.19 -5.10
C LEU A 266 4.00 -1.96 -5.00
N GLN A 267 5.12 -1.25 -5.04
CA GLN A 267 6.41 -1.79 -4.63
C GLN A 267 6.46 -1.84 -3.11
N ARG A 268 7.22 -2.81 -2.56
CA ARG A 268 7.41 -2.98 -1.11
C ARG A 268 7.70 -1.68 -0.37
N ARG A 269 8.54 -0.80 -0.94
CA ARG A 269 8.86 0.48 -0.30
C ARG A 269 7.64 1.39 -0.08
N HIS A 270 6.68 1.41 -1.01
CA HIS A 270 5.46 2.22 -0.87
C HIS A 270 4.45 1.52 0.05
N ALA A 271 4.35 0.19 0.00
CA ALA A 271 3.59 -0.58 0.98
C ALA A 271 4.08 -0.31 2.41
N ALA A 272 5.41 -0.28 2.63
CA ALA A 272 6.01 0.05 3.92
C ALA A 272 5.67 1.47 4.42
N MET A 273 5.53 2.43 3.51
CA MET A 273 5.12 3.78 3.84
C MET A 273 3.66 3.82 4.30
N ILE A 274 2.76 3.16 3.57
CA ILE A 274 1.32 3.10 3.90
C ILE A 274 1.10 2.34 5.21
N LEU A 275 1.78 1.20 5.40
CA LEU A 275 1.66 0.40 6.62
C LEU A 275 2.06 1.19 7.86
N GLY A 276 3.13 1.97 7.78
CA GLY A 276 3.64 2.77 8.89
C GLY A 276 3.05 4.18 8.98
N ASP A 277 1.97 4.50 8.25
CA ASP A 277 1.28 5.76 8.38
C ASP A 277 0.15 5.68 9.40
N TRP A 278 0.26 6.52 10.42
CA TRP A 278 -0.79 6.70 11.41
C TRP A 278 -1.38 8.12 11.35
N SER A 279 -0.63 9.09 10.82
CA SER A 279 -1.03 10.49 10.82
C SER A 279 -2.16 10.78 9.82
N ILE A 280 -1.93 10.52 8.53
CA ILE A 280 -2.98 10.78 7.52
C ILE A 280 -4.10 9.76 7.65
N TYR A 281 -3.76 8.51 7.98
CA TYR A 281 -4.75 7.47 8.27
C TYR A 281 -5.75 7.89 9.35
N PHE A 282 -5.29 8.33 10.53
CA PHE A 282 -6.20 8.75 11.60
C PHE A 282 -7.01 10.00 11.23
N LYS A 283 -6.45 10.89 10.40
CA LYS A 283 -7.19 12.03 9.86
C LYS A 283 -8.38 11.58 9.02
N PHE A 284 -8.18 10.63 8.09
CA PHE A 284 -9.28 10.03 7.34
C PHE A 284 -10.26 9.27 8.26
N ARG A 285 -9.75 8.44 9.17
CA ARG A 285 -10.61 7.64 10.09
C ARG A 285 -11.54 8.52 10.94
N SER A 286 -11.06 9.66 11.41
CA SER A 286 -11.80 10.52 12.35
C SER A 286 -12.64 11.60 11.69
N GLN A 287 -12.16 12.21 10.60
CA GLN A 287 -12.80 13.39 10.00
C GLN A 287 -13.52 13.09 8.68
N CYS A 288 -13.11 12.05 7.96
CA CYS A 288 -13.76 11.66 6.70
C CYS A 288 -14.91 10.68 6.99
N THR A 289 -16.00 11.22 7.55
CA THR A 289 -17.18 10.44 7.97
C THR A 289 -18.34 10.49 6.97
N PHE A 290 -18.45 11.55 6.15
CA PHE A 290 -19.52 11.69 5.16
C PHE A 290 -19.02 12.36 3.87
N GLY A 291 -19.39 11.79 2.72
CA GLY A 291 -19.19 12.42 1.40
C GLY A 291 -17.75 12.43 0.85
N CYS A 292 -16.80 11.80 1.55
CA CYS A 292 -15.35 11.93 1.26
C CYS A 292 -14.67 10.65 0.73
N ASN A 293 -15.29 9.46 0.86
CA ASN A 293 -14.81 8.16 0.35
C ASN A 293 -13.34 7.86 0.74
N PRO A 294 -13.07 7.47 2.00
CA PRO A 294 -11.70 7.24 2.47
C PRO A 294 -11.00 6.09 1.72
N ASP A 295 -11.75 5.07 1.30
CA ASP A 295 -11.29 3.92 0.53
C ASP A 295 -10.67 4.29 -0.83
N GLU A 296 -11.24 5.30 -1.49
CA GLU A 296 -10.81 5.80 -2.80
C GLU A 296 -9.89 7.03 -2.71
N SER A 297 -9.55 7.50 -1.50
CA SER A 297 -8.85 8.78 -1.31
C SER A 297 -7.62 8.72 -0.42
N TYR A 298 -7.60 7.82 0.58
CA TYR A 298 -6.54 7.77 1.59
C TYR A 298 -5.16 7.49 0.98
N VAL A 299 -5.01 6.37 0.26
CA VAL A 299 -3.72 5.92 -0.26
C VAL A 299 -3.17 6.95 -1.24
N GLN A 300 -4.03 7.48 -2.11
CA GLN A 300 -3.70 8.49 -3.11
C GLN A 300 -3.19 9.76 -2.46
N THR A 301 -3.93 10.27 -1.47
CA THR A 301 -3.58 11.50 -0.74
C THR A 301 -2.31 11.33 0.08
N PHE A 302 -2.15 10.20 0.75
CA PHE A 302 -0.96 9.89 1.53
C PHE A 302 0.29 9.85 0.65
N LEU A 303 0.24 9.13 -0.47
CA LEU A 303 1.38 9.01 -1.38
C LEU A 303 1.71 10.33 -2.07
N ASP A 304 0.71 11.10 -2.51
CA ASP A 304 0.92 12.45 -3.06
C ASP A 304 1.58 13.38 -2.03
N SER A 305 1.11 13.34 -0.78
CA SER A 305 1.61 14.21 0.28
C SER A 305 3.03 13.88 0.76
N ARG A 306 3.44 12.60 0.72
CA ARG A 306 4.70 12.12 1.30
C ARG A 306 5.77 11.76 0.27
N VAL A 307 5.40 11.38 -0.95
CA VAL A 307 6.33 10.93 -2.00
C VAL A 307 6.53 12.01 -3.06
N CYS A 308 5.47 12.71 -3.45
CA CYS A 308 5.53 13.77 -4.46
C CYS A 308 5.83 15.12 -3.82
N ARG A 309 7.10 15.38 -3.47
CA ARG A 309 7.57 16.75 -3.28
C ARG A 309 7.98 17.29 -4.65
N PHE A 310 7.18 18.23 -5.18
CA PHE A 310 7.54 19.03 -6.35
C PHE A 310 8.70 19.97 -6.02
#